data_AF-A0A7C4NHF5-F1
#
_entry.id   AF-A0A7C4NHF5-F1
#
_cell.length_a   1.000
_cell.length_b   1.000
_cell.length_c   1.000
_cell.angle_alpha   90.00
_cell.angle_beta   90.00
_cell.angle_gamma   90.00
#
_symmetry.space_group_name_H-M   'P 1'
#
loop_
_entity.id
_entity.type
_entity.pdbx_description
1 polymer ?
#
loop_
_entity_poly.entity_id
_entity_poly.type
_entity_poly.pdbx_seq_one_letter_code
_entity_poly.pdbx_strand_id
1 'polypeptide(L)'
;MLGLRGLRENMRVPGCTKRLTFIKPTNTGHLEYPVEGFESEVARELGISVAVVEERVRVLKRRDEHGRTGLFVKRLLTEGENFESVLEEIVSKNPPARRRLKF
;
A
#
# COMPACT_ATOMS: atom_id res chain seq x y z
N MET A 1 3.93 11.93 15.99
CA MET A 1 3.30 10.64 16.38
C MET A 1 2.47 10.89 17.63
N LEU A 2 1.22 10.40 17.69
CA LEU A 2 0.36 10.58 18.88
C LEU A 2 0.75 9.55 19.96
N GLY A 3 1.14 10.04 21.14
CA GLY A 3 1.31 9.21 22.32
C GLY A 3 0.00 8.98 23.08
N LEU A 4 0.05 8.21 24.17
CA LEU A 4 -1.12 7.86 25.00
C LEU A 4 -1.92 9.08 25.45
N ARG A 5 -1.23 10.16 25.83
CA ARG A 5 -1.86 11.41 26.26
C ARG A 5 -2.66 12.05 25.12
N GLY A 6 -2.07 12.18 23.93
CA GLY A 6 -2.74 12.76 22.77
C GLY A 6 -3.96 11.94 22.31
N LEU A 7 -3.92 10.62 22.49
CA LEU A 7 -5.08 9.76 22.26
C LEU A 7 -6.21 10.02 23.28
N ARG A 8 -5.88 10.15 24.58
CA ARG A 8 -6.86 10.51 25.62
C ARG A 8 -7.49 11.89 25.38
N GLU A 9 -6.71 12.81 24.83
CA GLU A 9 -7.14 14.17 24.49
C GLU A 9 -7.85 14.24 23.11
N ASN A 10 -8.10 13.10 22.45
CA ASN A 10 -8.72 13.03 21.11
C ASN A 10 -8.04 13.93 20.06
N MET A 11 -6.74 14.12 20.18
CA MET A 11 -5.96 14.93 19.25
C MET A 11 -5.95 14.28 17.86
N ARG A 12 -6.14 15.10 16.82
CA ARG A 12 -6.08 14.68 15.42
C ARG A 12 -4.77 15.16 14.81
N VAL A 13 -4.13 14.31 14.00
CA VAL A 13 -2.88 14.63 13.31
C VAL A 13 -2.98 14.28 11.83
N PRO A 14 -2.30 15.02 10.94
CA PRO A 14 -2.23 14.68 9.53
C PRO A 14 -1.46 13.38 9.29
N GLY A 15 -1.74 12.72 8.17
CA GLY A 15 -1.08 11.48 7.79
C GLY A 15 -1.36 11.07 6.35
N CYS A 16 -0.64 10.06 5.87
CA CYS A 16 -0.85 9.47 4.54
C CYS A 16 -1.32 8.02 4.64
N THR A 17 -2.19 7.60 3.73
CA THR A 17 -2.54 6.19 3.53
C THR A 17 -1.50 5.49 2.66
N LYS A 18 -1.52 4.14 2.67
CA LYS A 18 -0.69 3.33 1.76
C LYS A 18 -1.10 3.45 0.28
N ARG A 19 -2.25 4.08 -0.01
CA ARG A 19 -2.73 4.38 -1.36
C ARG A 19 -2.30 5.76 -1.84
N LEU A 20 -1.33 6.38 -1.16
CA LEU A 20 -0.83 7.73 -1.46
C LEU A 20 -1.94 8.80 -1.38
N THR A 21 -2.85 8.66 -0.42
CA THR A 21 -3.85 9.69 -0.07
C THR A 21 -3.40 10.42 1.19
N PHE A 22 -3.33 11.75 1.15
CA PHE A 22 -3.11 12.57 2.33
C PHE A 22 -4.44 12.83 3.04
N ILE A 23 -4.42 12.77 4.37
CA ILE A 23 -5.57 13.06 5.24
C ILE A 23 -5.21 14.25 6.11
N LYS A 24 -5.88 15.38 5.88
CA LYS A 24 -5.73 16.60 6.67
C LYS A 24 -6.92 16.78 7.61
N PRO A 25 -6.76 16.70 8.95
CA PRO A 25 -7.85 16.93 9.88
C PRO A 25 -8.46 18.33 9.73
N THR A 26 -9.77 18.43 9.91
CA THR A 26 -10.51 19.69 10.09
C THR A 26 -11.23 19.66 11.43
N ASN A 27 -11.87 20.78 11.81
CA ASN A 27 -12.61 20.88 13.07
C ASN A 27 -13.75 19.85 13.19
N THR A 28 -14.35 19.44 12.06
CA THR A 28 -15.51 18.54 12.02
C THR A 28 -15.24 17.21 11.30
N GLY A 29 -14.07 17.04 10.68
CA GLY A 29 -13.78 15.88 9.83
C GLY A 29 -12.34 15.87 9.32
N HIS A 30 -12.19 15.66 8.02
CA HIS A 30 -10.91 15.70 7.32
C HIS A 30 -11.09 16.05 5.84
N LEU A 31 -10.03 16.56 5.22
CA LEU A 31 -9.89 16.73 3.78
C LEU A 31 -8.95 15.65 3.26
N GLU A 32 -9.23 15.17 2.05
CA GLU A 32 -8.41 14.19 1.34
C GLU A 32 -7.92 14.75 0.01
N TYR A 33 -6.66 14.51 -0.29
CA TYR A 33 -6.08 14.82 -1.60
C TYR A 33 -4.92 13.85 -1.91
N PRO A 34 -4.57 13.65 -3.19
CA PRO A 34 -3.46 12.79 -3.56
C PRO A 34 -2.13 13.36 -3.03
N VAL A 35 -1.24 12.47 -2.59
CA VAL A 35 0.14 12.86 -2.24
C VAL A 35 0.94 13.19 -3.50
N GLU A 36 0.65 12.50 -4.60
CA GLU A 36 1.31 12.73 -5.89
C GLU A 36 0.93 14.09 -6.47
N GLY A 37 1.94 14.88 -6.86
CA GLY A 37 1.78 16.25 -7.34
C GLY A 37 1.64 17.30 -6.23
N PHE A 38 1.58 16.88 -4.95
CA PHE A 38 1.47 17.74 -3.76
C PHE A 38 2.58 17.43 -2.74
N GLU A 39 3.68 16.82 -3.16
CA GLU A 39 4.71 16.26 -2.28
C GLU A 39 5.30 17.32 -1.34
N SER A 40 5.52 18.53 -1.86
CA SER A 40 6.03 19.67 -1.09
C SER A 40 5.07 20.12 0.01
N GLU A 41 3.77 20.14 -0.29
CA GLU A 41 2.74 20.53 0.67
C GLU A 41 2.57 19.46 1.75
N VAL A 42 2.52 18.20 1.34
CA VAL A 42 2.47 17.04 2.25
C VAL A 42 3.68 17.01 3.18
N ALA A 43 4.88 17.25 2.64
CA ALA A 43 6.11 17.32 3.43
C ALA A 43 6.05 18.42 4.49
N ARG A 44 5.57 19.61 4.11
CA ARG A 44 5.37 20.74 5.02
C ARG A 44 4.37 20.42 6.13
N GLU A 45 3.22 19.85 5.80
CA GLU A 45 2.17 19.49 6.77
C GLU A 45 2.60 18.38 7.74
N LEU A 46 3.43 17.44 7.27
CA LEU A 46 3.97 16.36 8.10
C LEU A 46 5.24 16.75 8.87
N GLY A 47 5.86 17.88 8.54
CA GLY A 47 7.13 18.31 9.13
C GLY A 47 8.30 17.40 8.77
N ILE A 48 8.34 16.88 7.54
CA ILE A 48 9.41 16.01 7.01
C ILE A 48 9.98 16.60 5.72
N SER A 49 11.14 16.11 5.27
CA SER A 49 11.70 16.55 3.98
C SER A 49 10.91 16.01 2.79
N VAL A 50 10.81 16.80 1.71
CA VAL A 50 10.18 16.40 0.44
C VAL A 50 10.74 15.08 -0.10
N ALA A 51 12.07 14.89 0.00
CA ALA A 51 12.74 13.65 -0.42
C ALA A 51 12.17 12.37 0.23
N VAL A 52 11.72 12.45 1.49
CA VAL A 52 11.10 11.31 2.19
C VAL A 52 9.72 11.00 1.60
N VAL A 53 8.97 12.03 1.21
CA VAL A 53 7.66 11.86 0.56
C VAL A 53 7.84 11.24 -0.83
N GLU A 54 8.77 11.77 -1.63
CA GLU A 54 9.10 11.25 -2.97
C GLU A 54 9.58 9.80 -2.92
N GLU A 55 10.43 9.44 -1.96
CA GLU A 55 10.87 8.07 -1.76
C GLU A 55 9.68 7.15 -1.48
N ARG A 56 8.75 7.57 -0.60
CA ARG A 56 7.54 6.80 -0.28
C ARG A 56 6.63 6.61 -1.49
N VAL A 57 6.41 7.67 -2.27
CA VAL A 57 5.65 7.61 -3.53
C VAL A 57 6.28 6.57 -4.46
N ARG A 58 7.59 6.69 -4.72
CA ARG A 58 8.33 5.76 -5.59
C ARG A 58 8.23 4.32 -5.12
N VAL A 59 8.44 4.06 -3.83
CA VAL A 59 8.42 2.69 -3.26
C VAL A 59 7.02 2.09 -3.33
N LEU A 60 5.98 2.85 -2.99
CA LEU A 60 4.61 2.36 -3.00
C LEU A 60 4.09 2.12 -4.43
N LYS A 61 4.40 3.01 -5.39
CA LYS A 61 4.09 2.78 -6.81
C LYS A 61 4.79 1.54 -7.36
N ARG A 62 6.10 1.40 -7.13
CA ARG A 62 6.85 0.20 -7.53
C ARG A 62 6.27 -1.07 -6.93
N ARG A 63 5.81 -1.02 -5.68
CA ARG A 63 5.17 -2.15 -4.99
C ARG A 63 3.82 -2.53 -5.59
N ASP A 64 3.04 -1.56 -6.03
CA ASP A 64 1.75 -1.83 -6.66
C ASP A 64 1.92 -2.33 -8.10
N GLU A 65 2.90 -1.81 -8.85
CA GLU A 65 3.27 -2.24 -10.21
C GLU A 65 3.91 -3.64 -10.24
N HIS A 66 4.98 -3.85 -9.47
CA HIS A 66 5.81 -5.06 -9.53
C HIS A 66 5.40 -6.09 -8.48
N GLY A 67 4.48 -5.74 -7.57
CA GLY A 67 4.02 -6.60 -6.50
C GLY A 67 4.78 -6.44 -5.18
N ARG A 68 4.22 -7.05 -4.14
CA ARG A 68 4.81 -7.07 -2.80
C ARG A 68 5.86 -8.18 -2.73
N THR A 69 6.98 -7.93 -2.07
CA THR A 69 7.89 -8.99 -1.67
C THR A 69 7.10 -10.07 -0.93
N GLY A 70 7.15 -11.32 -1.41
CA GLY A 70 6.41 -12.45 -0.84
C GLY A 70 5.20 -12.92 -1.66
N LEU A 71 4.76 -12.17 -2.69
CA LEU A 71 3.75 -12.68 -3.64
C LEU A 71 4.44 -13.60 -4.66
N PHE A 72 4.17 -14.90 -4.55
CA PHE A 72 4.84 -15.89 -5.36
C PHE A 72 4.20 -16.07 -6.75
N VAL A 73 2.86 -16.03 -6.84
CA VAL A 73 2.11 -16.03 -8.10
C VAL A 73 0.90 -15.10 -7.96
N LYS A 74 0.69 -14.23 -8.96
CA LYS A 74 -0.51 -13.40 -9.10
C LYS A 74 -1.09 -13.62 -10.49
N ARG A 75 -2.25 -14.27 -10.56
CA ARG A 75 -2.96 -14.51 -11.82
C ARG A 75 -4.45 -14.27 -11.60
N LEU A 76 -5.04 -13.43 -12.43
CA LEU A 76 -6.49 -13.23 -12.44
C LEU A 76 -7.15 -14.43 -13.13
N LEU A 77 -8.29 -14.87 -12.62
CA LEU A 77 -9.13 -15.89 -13.27
C LEU A 77 -10.24 -15.19 -14.04
N THR A 78 -10.50 -15.67 -15.26
CA THR A 78 -11.69 -15.29 -16.04
C THR A 78 -12.88 -16.17 -15.66
N GLU A 79 -14.11 -15.76 -16.03
CA GLU A 79 -15.35 -16.46 -15.64
C GLU A 79 -15.41 -17.93 -16.09
N GLY A 80 -14.71 -18.28 -17.16
CA GLY A 80 -14.65 -19.66 -17.68
C GLY A 80 -13.56 -20.53 -17.07
N GLU A 81 -12.73 -19.99 -16.19
CA GLU A 81 -11.56 -20.70 -15.66
C GLU A 81 -11.82 -21.26 -14.27
N ASN A 82 -11.60 -22.56 -14.14
CA ASN A 82 -11.61 -23.24 -12.86
C ASN A 82 -10.29 -23.01 -12.10
N PHE A 83 -10.39 -22.72 -10.80
CA PHE A 83 -9.22 -22.44 -9.95
C PHE A 83 -8.28 -23.64 -9.84
N GLU A 84 -8.80 -24.86 -9.62
CA GLU A 84 -7.98 -26.07 -9.47
C GLU A 84 -7.15 -26.34 -10.73
N SER A 85 -7.77 -26.29 -11.91
CA SER A 85 -7.09 -26.49 -13.19
C SER A 85 -5.95 -25.50 -13.41
N VAL A 86 -6.19 -24.23 -13.09
CA VAL A 86 -5.18 -23.17 -13.23
C VAL A 86 -4.06 -23.35 -12.22
N LEU A 87 -4.37 -23.76 -10.99
CA LEU A 87 -3.36 -24.05 -9.97
C LEU A 87 -2.48 -25.25 -10.39
N GLU A 88 -3.07 -26.33 -10.89
CA GLU A 88 -2.34 -27.48 -11.45
C GLU A 88 -1.41 -27.06 -12.58
N GLU A 89 -1.90 -26.23 -13.50
CA GLU A 89 -1.09 -25.70 -14.59
C GLU A 89 0.12 -24.92 -14.06
N ILE A 90 -0.09 -24.01 -13.10
CA ILE A 90 0.98 -23.22 -12.47
C ILE A 90 1.99 -24.14 -11.77
N VAL A 91 1.52 -25.14 -11.02
CA VAL A 91 2.36 -26.09 -10.28
C VAL A 91 3.17 -26.98 -11.22
N SER A 92 2.59 -27.42 -12.33
CA SER A 92 3.28 -28.26 -13.31
C SER A 92 4.45 -27.50 -13.94
N LYS A 93 4.24 -26.21 -14.28
CA LYS A 93 5.21 -25.37 -14.97
C LYS A 93 6.23 -24.68 -14.05
N ASN A 94 5.98 -24.60 -12.75
CA ASN A 94 6.81 -23.84 -11.81
C ASN A 94 7.34 -24.71 -10.64
N PRO A 95 8.59 -25.22 -10.70
CA PRO A 95 9.14 -26.11 -9.67
C PRO A 95 9.20 -25.51 -8.25
N PRO A 96 9.49 -24.22 -8.04
CA PRO A 96 9.32 -23.61 -6.73
C PRO A 96 7.85 -23.55 -6.23
N ALA A 97 6.86 -23.41 -7.11
CA ALA A 97 5.44 -23.52 -6.75
C ALA A 97 5.11 -24.91 -6.21
N ARG A 98 5.53 -25.93 -6.97
CA ARG A 98 5.38 -27.35 -6.63
C ARG A 98 6.01 -27.73 -5.30
N ARG A 99 7.17 -27.15 -4.97
CA ARG A 99 7.85 -27.39 -3.68
C ARG A 99 7.09 -26.84 -2.47
N ARG A 100 6.31 -25.77 -2.64
CA ARG A 100 5.53 -25.14 -1.55
C ARG A 100 4.18 -25.82 -1.26
N LEU A 101 3.64 -26.57 -2.21
CA LEU A 101 2.32 -27.20 -2.13
C LEU A 101 2.36 -28.69 -1.74
N LYS A 102 3.52 -29.23 -1.39
CA LYS A 102 3.59 -30.58 -0.82
C LYS A 102 2.93 -30.57 0.55
N PHE A 103 1.77 -31.21 0.66
CA PHE A 103 1.17 -31.62 1.93
C PHE A 103 2.02 -32.71 2.60
#